data_AF-A0A9D2Q0H0-F1
#
_entry.id   AF-A0A9D2Q0H0-F1
#
_cell.length_a   1.000
_cell.length_b   1.000
_cell.length_c   1.000
_cell.angle_alpha   90.00
_cell.angle_beta   90.00
_cell.angle_gamma   90.00
#
_symmetry.space_group_name_H-M   'P 1'
#
loop_
_entity.id
_entity.type
_entity.pdbx_description
1 polymer ?
#
loop_
_entity_poly.entity_id
_entity_poly.type
_entity_poly.pdbx_seq_one_letter_code
_entity_poly.pdbx_strand_id
1 'polypeptide(L)'
;MRKTALLLSALALSTLPLAACGGGAEDAPAQDPAPTAAEDTVREDAPEEVSDGGGEPAAEEPEASVAEEEPEASSAEESEASAGGPAAEDTVIPAEAVADPPQEVGEFSLMDGSGPAHMYSHAEESILISVDSTVLSSEYETLAEEIATDNAPAGTGSCGTNESGSSIVCYQRTEDGVITVTAIPEEISLEDTVAFVDQYAEQAGAA
;
A
#
# COMPACT_ATOMS: atom_id res chain seq x y z
N MET A 1 -51.29 32.50 26.20
CA MET A 1 -51.35 33.53 25.12
C MET A 1 -49.93 33.97 24.80
N ARG A 2 -49.55 34.08 23.51
CA ARG A 2 -48.30 34.75 23.02
C ARG A 2 -46.98 34.11 23.53
N LYS A 3 -45.88 34.08 22.77
CA LYS A 3 -45.59 34.59 21.42
C LYS A 3 -44.52 33.69 20.79
N THR A 4 -44.64 33.36 19.50
CA THR A 4 -43.51 32.85 18.69
C THR A 4 -42.54 33.97 18.35
N ALA A 5 -41.27 33.63 18.16
CA ALA A 5 -40.25 34.48 17.55
C ALA A 5 -39.31 33.60 16.71
N LEU A 6 -39.54 33.56 15.40
CA LEU A 6 -38.56 33.05 14.43
C LEU A 6 -37.56 34.16 14.13
N LEU A 7 -36.28 33.83 14.01
CA LEU A 7 -35.27 34.67 13.38
C LEU A 7 -34.52 33.84 12.35
N LEU A 8 -34.72 34.19 11.07
CA LEU A 8 -33.92 33.68 9.97
C LEU A 8 -32.66 34.56 9.88
N SER A 9 -31.49 33.92 9.77
CA SER A 9 -30.26 34.58 9.32
C SER A 9 -29.91 34.00 7.95
N ALA A 10 -29.80 34.89 6.94
CA ALA A 10 -29.66 34.48 5.56
C ALA A 10 -28.20 34.53 5.07
N LEU A 11 -27.84 33.53 4.27
CA LEU A 11 -26.93 33.56 3.12
C LEU A 11 -25.83 34.63 3.08
N ALA A 12 -24.57 34.17 3.13
CA ALA A 12 -23.42 34.89 2.61
C ALA A 12 -22.63 33.98 1.64
N LEU A 13 -23.00 33.96 0.36
CA LEU A 13 -22.18 33.34 -0.68
C LEU A 13 -20.99 34.25 -1.00
N SER A 14 -19.78 33.80 -0.69
CA SER A 14 -18.53 34.46 -1.08
C SER A 14 -18.00 33.89 -2.40
N THR A 15 -18.57 34.33 -3.51
CA THR A 15 -18.08 34.00 -4.86
C THR A 15 -16.78 34.75 -5.17
N LEU A 16 -15.68 34.03 -5.31
CA LEU A 16 -14.39 34.57 -5.78
C LEU A 16 -14.44 34.83 -7.30
N PRO A 17 -14.18 36.05 -7.78
CA PRO A 17 -14.17 36.35 -9.21
C PRO A 17 -12.83 35.95 -9.85
N LEU A 18 -12.85 35.09 -10.87
CA LEU A 18 -11.68 34.90 -11.74
C LEU A 18 -11.43 36.17 -12.55
N ALA A 19 -10.21 36.69 -12.50
CA ALA A 19 -9.79 37.83 -13.31
C ALA A 19 -9.54 37.39 -14.76
N ALA A 20 -10.25 37.99 -15.71
CA ALA A 20 -10.05 37.73 -17.13
C ALA A 20 -8.88 38.56 -17.69
N CYS A 21 -7.94 37.90 -18.37
CA CYS A 21 -6.90 38.51 -19.18
C CYS A 21 -6.51 37.55 -20.32
N GLY A 22 -6.37 37.95 -21.59
CA GLY A 22 -6.65 39.28 -22.12
C GLY A 22 -6.01 39.52 -23.49
N GLY A 23 -6.50 38.83 -24.54
CA GLY A 23 -5.85 38.79 -25.86
C GLY A 23 -4.66 37.81 -25.89
N GLY A 24 -4.06 37.50 -27.04
CA GLY A 24 -4.39 37.90 -28.41
C GLY A 24 -3.39 37.25 -29.37
N ALA A 25 -3.80 36.84 -30.58
CA ALA A 25 -2.93 36.14 -31.51
C ALA A 25 -2.24 37.13 -32.48
N GLU A 26 -0.90 37.09 -32.55
CA GLU A 26 -0.07 37.74 -33.56
C GLU A 26 1.20 36.89 -33.82
N ASP A 27 1.88 37.15 -34.94
CA ASP A 27 2.75 36.19 -35.64
C ASP A 27 4.23 36.63 -35.77
N ALA A 28 5.14 35.64 -35.78
CA ALA A 28 6.56 35.73 -36.18
C ALA A 28 7.52 36.66 -35.35
N PRO A 29 8.86 36.55 -35.54
CA PRO A 29 9.65 35.34 -35.80
C PRO A 29 10.94 35.20 -34.95
N ALA A 30 11.42 33.96 -34.82
CA ALA A 30 12.81 33.50 -34.66
C ALA A 30 13.86 34.34 -33.89
N GLN A 31 14.41 33.76 -32.81
CA GLN A 31 15.84 33.84 -32.51
C GLN A 31 16.42 32.45 -32.18
N ASP A 32 17.72 32.32 -32.45
CA ASP A 32 18.51 31.08 -32.48
C ASP A 32 19.07 30.71 -31.09
N PRO A 33 19.17 29.41 -30.77
CA PRO A 33 20.31 28.94 -29.98
C PRO A 33 21.13 27.89 -30.76
N ALA A 34 22.41 28.19 -30.94
CA ALA A 34 23.31 27.43 -31.81
C ALA A 34 23.62 26.01 -31.30
N PRO A 35 23.88 25.04 -32.20
CA PRO A 35 24.31 23.70 -31.82
C PRO A 35 25.73 23.73 -31.23
N THR A 36 25.91 23.12 -30.06
CA THR A 36 27.23 22.79 -29.52
C THR A 36 27.50 21.31 -29.76
N ALA A 37 28.49 21.01 -30.60
CA ALA A 37 28.92 19.65 -30.90
C ALA A 37 30.43 19.48 -30.65
N ALA A 38 30.76 18.49 -29.83
CA ALA A 38 32.05 17.82 -29.66
C ALA A 38 31.70 16.53 -28.89
N GLU A 39 31.87 15.29 -29.36
CA GLU A 39 32.95 14.64 -30.14
C GLU A 39 34.29 14.50 -29.39
N ASP A 40 34.82 13.27 -29.39
CA ASP A 40 36.14 12.79 -28.93
C ASP A 40 36.55 13.08 -27.47
N THR A 41 37.04 12.13 -26.65
CA THR A 41 37.54 10.75 -26.83
C THR A 41 36.92 9.85 -25.71
N VAL A 42 37.30 8.62 -25.33
CA VAL A 42 38.54 7.79 -25.37
C VAL A 42 38.18 6.29 -25.46
N ARG A 43 39.12 5.45 -25.91
CA ARG A 43 39.10 3.98 -25.81
C ARG A 43 40.07 3.53 -24.72
N GLU A 44 39.63 2.68 -23.78
CA GLU A 44 40.52 1.74 -23.08
C GLU A 44 40.03 0.29 -23.23
N ASP A 45 40.94 -0.65 -23.00
CA ASP A 45 40.93 -2.01 -23.51
C ASP A 45 41.86 -2.88 -22.62
N ALA A 46 41.61 -4.18 -22.57
CA ALA A 46 42.36 -5.22 -21.84
C ALA A 46 42.38 -5.12 -20.29
N PRO A 47 42.80 -6.20 -19.58
CA PRO A 47 43.06 -7.57 -20.04
C PRO A 47 42.18 -8.64 -19.36
N GLU A 48 42.22 -9.85 -19.92
CA GLU A 48 41.82 -11.07 -19.20
C GLU A 48 42.88 -11.41 -18.12
N GLU A 49 42.46 -11.73 -16.90
CA GLU A 49 43.34 -12.44 -15.95
C GLU A 49 43.03 -13.94 -15.95
N VAL A 50 44.08 -14.74 -16.08
CA VAL A 50 43.99 -16.21 -16.04
C VAL A 50 43.86 -16.68 -14.58
N SER A 51 42.94 -17.61 -14.33
CA SER A 51 42.84 -18.29 -13.03
C SER A 51 43.24 -19.76 -13.15
N ASP A 52 43.90 -20.25 -12.10
CA ASP A 52 44.86 -21.36 -12.14
C ASP A 52 44.24 -22.77 -12.00
N GLY A 53 45.02 -23.79 -12.32
CA GLY A 53 45.13 -24.94 -11.40
C GLY A 53 44.06 -26.04 -11.42
N GLY A 54 43.54 -26.45 -12.58
CA GLY A 54 42.75 -27.70 -12.65
C GLY A 54 43.60 -28.95 -12.34
N GLY A 55 43.41 -29.57 -11.16
CA GLY A 55 44.25 -30.70 -10.69
C GLY A 55 43.65 -31.56 -9.58
N GLU A 56 42.79 -32.51 -9.95
CA GLU A 56 42.30 -33.64 -9.13
C GLU A 56 43.28 -34.85 -9.15
N PRO A 57 43.08 -35.95 -8.36
CA PRO A 57 42.38 -36.11 -7.07
C PRO A 57 43.21 -36.98 -6.06
N ALA A 58 42.51 -37.62 -5.10
CA ALA A 58 42.89 -38.78 -4.24
C ALA A 58 43.35 -38.48 -2.80
N ALA A 59 43.02 -39.30 -1.78
CA ALA A 59 41.98 -40.35 -1.64
C ALA A 59 41.83 -40.81 -0.15
N GLU A 60 40.86 -41.70 0.08
CA GLU A 60 40.68 -42.62 1.22
C GLU A 60 40.06 -42.07 2.53
N GLU A 61 38.93 -42.70 2.90
CA GLU A 61 38.32 -42.73 4.24
C GLU A 61 39.07 -43.75 5.14
N PRO A 62 38.87 -43.81 6.48
CA PRO A 62 37.68 -44.52 6.99
C PRO A 62 37.06 -44.01 8.32
N GLU A 63 35.76 -44.33 8.44
CA GLU A 63 34.94 -44.62 9.64
C GLU A 63 35.51 -44.44 11.07
N ALA A 64 34.73 -43.83 11.99
CA ALA A 64 34.08 -44.58 13.10
C ALA A 64 33.26 -43.74 14.13
N SER A 65 31.97 -44.12 14.29
CA SER A 65 31.24 -44.36 15.57
C SER A 65 30.68 -43.25 16.48
N VAL A 66 29.52 -43.57 17.09
CA VAL A 66 28.79 -42.96 18.25
C VAL A 66 28.22 -41.54 18.01
N ALA A 67 26.91 -41.21 17.98
CA ALA A 67 25.63 -41.72 18.53
C ALA A 67 25.13 -41.02 19.81
N GLU A 68 23.81 -40.74 19.86
CA GLU A 68 23.05 -40.03 20.93
C GLU A 68 23.42 -38.52 21.00
N GLU A 69 22.52 -37.54 21.18
CA GLU A 69 21.14 -37.51 21.73
C GLU A 69 20.15 -36.72 20.82
N GLU A 70 18.84 -36.94 20.99
CA GLU A 70 17.78 -36.14 20.34
C GLU A 70 17.41 -34.91 21.20
N PRO A 71 17.52 -33.66 20.70
CA PRO A 71 16.89 -32.52 21.34
C PRO A 71 15.37 -32.60 21.16
N GLU A 72 14.62 -32.63 22.25
CA GLU A 72 13.17 -32.83 22.24
C GLU A 72 12.45 -31.78 21.39
N ALA A 73 11.42 -32.23 20.64
CA ALA A 73 10.54 -31.34 19.89
C ALA A 73 9.71 -30.49 20.85
N SER A 74 10.23 -29.31 21.21
CA SER A 74 9.49 -28.27 21.89
C SER A 74 8.46 -27.69 20.93
N SER A 75 7.30 -28.34 20.83
CA SER A 75 6.10 -27.76 20.22
C SER A 75 5.68 -26.51 20.99
N ALA A 76 6.25 -25.37 20.61
CA ALA A 76 5.46 -24.17 20.54
C ALA A 76 4.35 -24.46 19.51
N GLU A 77 3.13 -24.73 19.98
CA GLU A 77 1.96 -24.47 19.16
C GLU A 77 1.79 -22.94 19.12
N GLU A 78 2.67 -22.30 18.34
CA GLU A 78 2.35 -21.05 17.68
C GLU A 78 1.04 -21.33 16.96
N SER A 79 -0.04 -20.82 17.53
CA SER A 79 -1.36 -20.97 16.97
C SER A 79 -1.36 -20.09 15.73
N GLU A 80 -1.12 -20.71 14.57
CA GLU A 80 -1.25 -20.09 13.25
C GLU A 80 -2.62 -19.42 13.22
N ALA A 81 -2.64 -18.11 13.52
CA ALA A 81 -3.82 -17.29 13.48
C ALA A 81 -4.22 -17.29 12.02
N SER A 82 -5.18 -18.17 11.69
CA SER A 82 -5.50 -18.50 10.31
C SER A 82 -5.97 -17.22 9.67
N ALA A 83 -5.10 -16.60 8.86
CA ALA A 83 -5.37 -15.31 8.24
C ALA A 83 -6.75 -15.37 7.62
N GLY A 84 -7.59 -14.40 7.98
CA GLY A 84 -8.97 -14.37 7.53
C GLY A 84 -9.00 -14.52 6.02
N GLY A 85 -9.99 -15.25 5.50
CA GLY A 85 -10.29 -15.11 4.08
C GLY A 85 -10.96 -13.77 3.81
N PRO A 86 -11.10 -13.36 2.54
CA PRO A 86 -11.98 -12.26 2.17
C PRO A 86 -13.37 -12.47 2.76
N ALA A 87 -13.97 -11.37 3.22
CA ALA A 87 -15.30 -11.38 3.80
C ALA A 87 -16.33 -11.81 2.74
N ALA A 88 -17.53 -12.21 3.20
CA ALA A 88 -18.56 -12.69 2.29
C ALA A 88 -18.99 -11.60 1.30
N GLU A 89 -19.41 -12.02 0.10
CA GLU A 89 -19.99 -11.11 -0.90
C GLU A 89 -21.13 -10.29 -0.28
N ASP A 90 -21.23 -9.02 -0.68
CA ASP A 90 -22.14 -7.98 -0.15
C ASP A 90 -21.91 -7.51 1.31
N THR A 91 -20.91 -8.01 2.05
CA THR A 91 -20.58 -7.48 3.40
C THR A 91 -19.89 -6.11 3.34
N VAL A 92 -20.08 -5.30 4.40
CA VAL A 92 -19.48 -3.94 4.51
C VAL A 92 -18.91 -3.66 5.90
N ILE A 93 -17.88 -2.82 5.96
CA ILE A 93 -17.30 -2.33 7.23
C ILE A 93 -18.23 -1.27 7.85
N PRO A 94 -18.57 -1.37 9.16
CA PRO A 94 -19.40 -0.38 9.85
C PRO A 94 -18.81 1.04 9.83
N ALA A 95 -19.68 2.06 9.76
CA ALA A 95 -19.24 3.45 9.70
C ALA A 95 -18.43 3.88 10.95
N GLU A 96 -18.76 3.37 12.14
CA GLU A 96 -17.97 3.61 13.35
C GLU A 96 -16.52 3.09 13.25
N ALA A 97 -16.29 1.96 12.57
CA ALA A 97 -14.97 1.33 12.48
C ALA A 97 -14.04 2.02 11.45
N VAL A 98 -14.54 3.01 10.71
CA VAL A 98 -13.71 3.96 9.93
C VAL A 98 -13.19 5.09 10.82
N ALA A 99 -13.94 5.45 11.87
CA ALA A 99 -13.60 6.54 12.79
C ALA A 99 -12.80 6.07 14.02
N ASP A 100 -13.09 4.87 14.52
CA ASP A 100 -12.48 4.23 15.69
C ASP A 100 -12.10 2.78 15.30
N PRO A 101 -10.94 2.59 14.64
CA PRO A 101 -10.57 1.32 14.02
C PRO A 101 -9.90 0.33 15.00
N PRO A 102 -9.70 -0.94 14.61
CA PRO A 102 -8.94 -1.90 15.41
C PRO A 102 -7.57 -1.35 15.85
N GLN A 103 -7.18 -1.60 17.10
CA GLN A 103 -5.89 -1.10 17.63
C GLN A 103 -4.72 -2.02 17.26
N GLU A 104 -5.01 -3.29 16.96
CA GLU A 104 -4.08 -4.35 16.57
C GLU A 104 -4.73 -5.13 15.41
N VAL A 105 -3.97 -5.47 14.36
CA VAL A 105 -4.43 -6.26 13.21
C VAL A 105 -3.33 -7.26 12.85
N GLY A 106 -3.49 -8.52 13.29
CA GLY A 106 -2.40 -9.49 13.26
C GLY A 106 -1.21 -8.97 14.06
N GLU A 107 -0.05 -8.87 13.42
CA GLU A 107 1.20 -8.36 14.00
C GLU A 107 1.34 -6.84 13.92
N PHE A 108 0.42 -6.15 13.23
CA PHE A 108 0.46 -4.71 13.01
C PHE A 108 -0.28 -3.94 14.11
N SER A 109 0.38 -2.93 14.69
CA SER A 109 -0.21 -2.03 15.70
C SER A 109 -0.57 -0.67 15.11
N LEU A 110 -1.70 -0.10 15.52
CA LEU A 110 -2.09 1.26 15.17
C LEU A 110 -1.15 2.30 15.80
N MET A 111 -0.69 3.28 15.01
CA MET A 111 0.22 4.32 15.46
C MET A 111 -0.50 5.54 16.04
N ASP A 112 -0.07 5.97 17.24
CA ASP A 112 -0.48 7.21 17.90
C ASP A 112 -0.25 8.45 17.01
N GLY A 113 -1.28 9.26 16.78
CA GLY A 113 -1.15 10.59 16.17
C GLY A 113 -0.99 10.64 14.65
N SER A 114 -1.38 9.57 13.95
CA SER A 114 -1.20 9.33 12.51
C SER A 114 -1.74 10.38 11.51
N GLY A 115 -2.58 11.32 11.95
CA GLY A 115 -3.12 12.38 11.09
C GLY A 115 -4.54 12.06 10.58
N PRO A 116 -4.85 12.27 9.28
CA PRO A 116 -6.16 11.94 8.70
C PRO A 116 -6.29 10.47 8.27
N ALA A 117 -5.17 9.74 8.18
CA ALA A 117 -5.15 8.30 7.96
C ALA A 117 -4.74 7.58 9.25
N HIS A 118 -5.18 6.34 9.39
CA HIS A 118 -4.80 5.42 10.44
C HIS A 118 -3.58 4.63 9.95
N MET A 119 -2.39 5.01 10.41
CA MET A 119 -1.15 4.29 10.05
C MET A 119 -0.96 3.11 11.00
N TYR A 120 -0.72 1.93 10.43
CA TYR A 120 -0.34 0.73 11.15
C TYR A 120 1.13 0.41 10.87
N SER A 121 1.86 -0.02 11.90
CA SER A 121 3.26 -0.41 11.80
C SER A 121 3.51 -1.83 12.29
N HIS A 122 4.37 -2.58 11.59
CA HIS A 122 4.97 -3.77 12.19
C HIS A 122 6.00 -3.36 13.27
N ALA A 123 6.22 -4.19 14.29
CA ALA A 123 7.03 -3.82 15.45
C ALA A 123 8.54 -4.04 15.24
N GLU A 124 8.91 -5.03 14.42
CA GLU A 124 10.31 -5.43 14.20
C GLU A 124 10.87 -4.91 12.86
N GLU A 125 9.99 -4.56 11.93
CA GLU A 125 10.30 -4.08 10.59
C GLU A 125 9.58 -2.76 10.34
N SER A 126 10.21 -1.80 9.66
CA SER A 126 9.70 -0.43 9.47
C SER A 126 8.50 -0.31 8.52
N ILE A 127 7.73 -1.39 8.35
CA ILE A 127 6.59 -1.51 7.44
C ILE A 127 5.48 -0.55 7.87
N LEU A 128 4.87 0.15 6.90
CA LEU A 128 3.74 1.03 7.11
C LEU A 128 2.56 0.68 6.20
N ILE A 129 1.38 0.46 6.79
CA ILE A 129 0.10 0.32 6.09
C ILE A 129 -0.78 1.51 6.46
N SER A 130 -1.30 2.23 5.47
CA SER A 130 -2.13 3.42 5.64
C SER A 130 -3.59 3.09 5.34
N VAL A 131 -4.48 3.15 6.34
CA VAL A 131 -5.93 3.10 6.13
C VAL A 131 -6.48 4.53 6.16
N ASP A 132 -6.91 5.07 5.01
CA ASP A 132 -7.47 6.42 4.96
C ASP A 132 -8.88 6.45 5.58
N SER A 133 -9.10 7.35 6.56
CA SER A 133 -10.43 7.53 7.17
C SER A 133 -11.39 8.34 6.28
N THR A 134 -10.89 8.87 5.15
CA THR A 134 -11.67 9.62 4.17
C THR A 134 -12.52 8.70 3.30
N VAL A 135 -13.79 8.54 3.67
CA VAL A 135 -14.77 7.81 2.85
C VAL A 135 -14.97 8.52 1.50
N LEU A 136 -14.66 7.81 0.42
CA LEU A 136 -14.81 8.23 -0.97
C LEU A 136 -16.27 8.08 -1.42
N SER A 137 -16.76 9.08 -2.17
CA SER A 137 -18.12 9.10 -2.73
C SER A 137 -18.23 8.49 -4.13
N SER A 138 -17.20 7.77 -4.58
CA SER A 138 -17.20 7.05 -5.86
C SER A 138 -17.76 5.64 -5.67
N GLU A 139 -18.41 5.07 -6.69
CA GLU A 139 -18.87 3.69 -6.66
C GLU A 139 -17.66 2.73 -6.62
N TYR A 140 -17.71 1.70 -5.76
CA TYR A 140 -16.62 0.73 -5.58
C TYR A 140 -16.14 0.16 -6.91
N GLU A 141 -17.08 -0.17 -7.80
CA GLU A 141 -16.81 -0.80 -9.08
C GLU A 141 -15.98 0.11 -10.00
N THR A 142 -16.07 1.43 -9.85
CA THR A 142 -15.22 2.41 -10.58
C THR A 142 -13.83 2.52 -9.95
N LEU A 143 -13.71 2.38 -8.64
CA LEU A 143 -12.42 2.42 -7.93
C LEU A 143 -11.63 1.11 -8.13
N ALA A 144 -12.31 -0.04 -8.12
CA ALA A 144 -11.68 -1.33 -8.41
C ALA A 144 -11.09 -1.41 -9.84
N GLU A 145 -11.62 -0.64 -10.80
CA GLU A 145 -11.02 -0.47 -12.14
C GLU A 145 -9.69 0.31 -12.13
N GLU A 146 -9.32 0.99 -11.04
CA GLU A 146 -8.01 1.64 -10.87
C GLU A 146 -6.89 0.67 -10.43
N ILE A 147 -7.25 -0.56 -10.01
CA ILE A 147 -6.29 -1.64 -9.74
C ILE A 147 -5.78 -2.18 -11.08
N ALA A 148 -4.55 -1.83 -11.45
CA ALA A 148 -4.01 -2.09 -12.78
C ALA A 148 -3.49 -3.53 -12.97
N THR A 149 -2.89 -4.11 -11.92
CA THR A 149 -2.39 -5.49 -11.94
C THR A 149 -2.65 -6.21 -10.63
N ASP A 150 -2.52 -7.54 -10.65
CA ASP A 150 -2.46 -8.41 -9.47
C ASP A 150 -3.69 -8.28 -8.55
N ASN A 151 -4.86 -8.08 -9.17
CA ASN A 151 -6.13 -7.95 -8.47
C ASN A 151 -6.48 -9.23 -7.67
N ALA A 152 -6.67 -9.07 -6.36
CA ALA A 152 -7.06 -10.11 -5.41
C ALA A 152 -8.28 -9.65 -4.58
N PRO A 153 -9.24 -10.52 -4.25
CA PRO A 153 -10.27 -10.23 -3.25
C PRO A 153 -9.62 -10.04 -1.87
N ALA A 154 -10.07 -9.06 -1.09
CA ALA A 154 -9.55 -8.78 0.25
C ALA A 154 -10.60 -8.04 1.11
N GLY A 155 -10.84 -8.49 2.34
CA GLY A 155 -11.87 -7.98 3.25
C GLY A 155 -13.23 -7.84 2.55
N THR A 156 -13.80 -6.64 2.55
CA THR A 156 -15.10 -6.31 1.90
C THR A 156 -14.96 -5.87 0.44
N GLY A 157 -13.76 -6.02 -0.14
CA GLY A 157 -13.37 -5.42 -1.41
C GLY A 157 -12.22 -6.15 -2.10
N SER A 158 -11.19 -5.41 -2.49
CA SER A 158 -10.10 -5.95 -3.31
C SER A 158 -8.83 -5.14 -3.20
N CYS A 159 -7.69 -5.84 -3.19
CA CYS A 159 -6.34 -5.31 -3.28
C CYS A 159 -5.73 -5.55 -4.67
N GLY A 160 -4.67 -4.81 -4.98
CA GLY A 160 -3.72 -5.10 -6.05
C GLY A 160 -2.69 -3.97 -6.16
N THR A 161 -2.04 -3.83 -7.31
CA THR A 161 -1.06 -2.74 -7.55
C THR A 161 -1.53 -1.74 -8.59
N ASN A 162 -1.13 -0.47 -8.39
CA ASN A 162 -1.46 0.64 -9.29
C ASN A 162 -0.66 0.59 -10.61
N GLU A 163 -1.01 1.43 -11.60
CA GLU A 163 -0.36 1.41 -12.94
C GLU A 163 1.17 1.59 -12.91
N SER A 164 1.71 2.31 -11.91
CA SER A 164 3.16 2.48 -11.74
C SER A 164 3.86 1.33 -11.00
N GLY A 165 3.12 0.35 -10.49
CA GLY A 165 3.66 -0.76 -9.69
C GLY A 165 4.33 -0.32 -8.38
N SER A 166 4.03 0.90 -7.91
CA SER A 166 4.75 1.57 -6.81
C SER A 166 3.91 1.79 -5.56
N SER A 167 2.65 1.36 -5.58
CA SER A 167 1.77 1.29 -4.42
C SER A 167 0.91 0.05 -4.55
N ILE A 168 0.82 -0.73 -3.47
CA ILE A 168 -0.33 -1.56 -3.22
C ILE A 168 -1.50 -0.62 -2.89
N VAL A 169 -2.67 -0.93 -3.44
CA VAL A 169 -3.92 -0.20 -3.20
C VAL A 169 -5.03 -1.22 -3.00
N CYS A 170 -5.78 -1.07 -1.92
CA CYS A 170 -7.00 -1.82 -1.68
C CYS A 170 -8.17 -0.86 -1.47
N TYR A 171 -9.31 -1.17 -2.08
CA TYR A 171 -10.54 -0.40 -1.93
C TYR A 171 -11.53 -1.23 -1.12
N GLN A 172 -11.91 -0.78 0.08
CA GLN A 172 -12.77 -1.54 0.99
C GLN A 172 -14.15 -0.90 1.10
N ARG A 173 -15.21 -1.70 0.97
CA ARG A 173 -16.59 -1.24 1.11
C ARG A 173 -16.93 -1.00 2.59
N THR A 174 -17.59 0.12 2.84
CA THR A 174 -18.09 0.57 4.15
C THR A 174 -19.57 0.94 4.04
N GLU A 175 -20.29 1.10 5.15
CA GLU A 175 -21.70 1.53 5.14
C GLU A 175 -21.93 2.90 4.44
N ASP A 176 -20.97 3.83 4.55
CA ASP A 176 -21.07 5.20 4.02
C ASP A 176 -20.43 5.39 2.63
N GLY A 177 -19.72 4.39 2.10
CA GLY A 177 -18.99 4.48 0.83
C GLY A 177 -17.77 3.54 0.76
N VAL A 178 -16.65 4.03 0.24
CA VAL A 178 -15.41 3.24 0.08
C VAL A 178 -14.24 3.92 0.80
N ILE A 179 -13.42 3.16 1.52
CA ILE A 179 -12.12 3.64 2.06
C ILE A 179 -10.97 2.99 1.28
N THR A 180 -9.81 3.65 1.30
CA THR A 180 -8.61 3.15 0.63
C THR A 180 -7.55 2.73 1.65
N VAL A 181 -7.01 1.53 1.49
CA VAL A 181 -5.80 1.06 2.17
C VAL A 181 -4.63 1.12 1.19
N THR A 182 -3.48 1.65 1.61
CA THR A 182 -2.27 1.72 0.79
C THR A 182 -1.04 1.25 1.54
N ALA A 183 -0.12 0.61 0.82
CA ALA A 183 1.17 0.15 1.32
C ALA A 183 2.22 0.15 0.19
N ILE A 184 3.50 0.08 0.53
CA ILE A 184 4.60 0.13 -0.46
C ILE A 184 5.08 -1.30 -0.77
N PRO A 185 5.10 -1.74 -2.06
CA PRO A 185 5.54 -3.10 -2.44
C PRO A 185 7.00 -3.45 -2.09
N GLU A 186 7.82 -2.44 -1.82
CA GLU A 186 9.22 -2.58 -1.38
C GLU A 186 9.35 -2.75 0.15
N GLU A 187 8.27 -2.52 0.91
CA GLU A 187 8.23 -2.65 2.37
C GLU A 187 7.40 -3.86 2.83
N ILE A 188 6.30 -4.18 2.14
CA ILE A 188 5.40 -5.31 2.42
C ILE A 188 4.88 -5.92 1.13
N SER A 189 4.64 -7.24 1.10
CA SER A 189 4.07 -7.88 -0.09
C SER A 189 2.57 -7.62 -0.23
N LEU A 190 2.06 -7.86 -1.43
CA LEU A 190 0.62 -7.86 -1.68
C LEU A 190 -0.11 -8.95 -0.89
N GLU A 191 0.51 -10.11 -0.67
CA GLU A 191 -0.09 -11.24 0.06
C GLU A 191 -0.29 -10.90 1.53
N ASP A 192 0.73 -10.32 2.17
CA ASP A 192 0.66 -9.87 3.57
C ASP A 192 -0.30 -8.67 3.73
N THR A 193 -0.38 -7.79 2.73
CA THR A 193 -1.33 -6.67 2.72
C THR A 193 -2.77 -7.17 2.58
N VAL A 194 -3.03 -8.19 1.75
CA VAL A 194 -4.34 -8.88 1.69
C VAL A 194 -4.67 -9.50 3.04
N ALA A 195 -3.75 -10.25 3.64
CA ALA A 195 -3.94 -10.87 4.95
C ALA A 195 -4.19 -9.85 6.09
N PHE A 196 -3.57 -8.67 6.05
CA PHE A 196 -3.90 -7.54 6.92
C PHE A 196 -5.33 -7.02 6.65
N VAL A 197 -5.70 -6.81 5.38
CA VAL A 197 -7.00 -6.24 5.00
C VAL A 197 -8.17 -7.19 5.29
N ASP A 198 -7.97 -8.51 5.17
CA ASP A 198 -8.92 -9.54 5.59
C ASP A 198 -9.14 -9.48 7.12
N GLN A 199 -8.06 -9.50 7.91
CA GLN A 199 -8.13 -9.40 9.37
C GLN A 199 -8.67 -8.05 9.86
N TYR A 200 -8.37 -6.96 9.15
CA TYR A 200 -8.95 -5.64 9.42
C TYR A 200 -10.47 -5.69 9.29
N ALA A 201 -11.00 -6.26 8.19
CA ALA A 201 -12.43 -6.34 7.95
C ALA A 201 -13.16 -7.18 9.00
N GLU A 202 -12.60 -8.34 9.39
CA GLU A 202 -13.18 -9.16 10.47
C GLU A 202 -13.20 -8.40 11.81
N GLN A 203 -12.08 -7.79 12.21
CA GLN A 203 -11.98 -7.09 13.50
C GLN A 203 -12.72 -5.75 13.56
N ALA A 204 -12.87 -5.07 12.41
CA ALA A 204 -13.75 -3.92 12.24
C ALA A 204 -15.25 -4.30 12.32
N GLY A 205 -15.58 -5.60 12.30
CA GLY A 205 -16.94 -6.10 12.42
C GLY A 205 -17.75 -6.08 11.12
N ALA A 206 -17.09 -6.30 9.97
CA ALA A 206 -17.77 -6.38 8.68
C ALA A 206 -18.86 -7.49 8.66
N ALA A 207 -20.03 -7.15 8.14
CA ALA A 207 -21.25 -7.98 8.18
C ALA A 207 -22.22 -7.69 7.03
#